data_AF-A0A4S8L8X7-F1
#
_entry.id   AF-A0A4S8L8X7-F1
#
_cell.length_a   1.000
_cell.length_b   1.000
_cell.length_c   1.000
_cell.angle_alpha   90.00
_cell.angle_beta   90.00
_cell.angle_gamma   90.00
#
_symmetry.space_group_name_H-M   'P 1'
#
loop_
_entity.id
_entity.type
_entity.pdbx_description
1 polymer ?
#
loop_
_entity_poly.entity_id
_entity_poly.type
_entity_poly.pdbx_seq_one_letter_code
_entity_poly.pdbx_strand_id
1 'polypeptide(L)'
;MLKAQPTITSIVIPHDDIDPTETYPLWLVPYWAELIPIHEAQRRWMPAVESLRQRQRLETALAGGSGALIDEVYDTLSSLEWSGIISGFPIQIERHYLSAFFTNEWLSSEHEDLLMDLLRGEVNDNGSAWRVELPNESGMFIPKIKLAYQKKDIYAESITEFRWLHRIASRLVTGTKTLLGTLANVCGNHWVAIVINTEMQTILHGDSLGASIDGELCSVLKWWTYEHFGVNFGVEQMEIARQKDSYSCGLFAWGALEAFFLDDTERLMEDEKMEDCRLKAFLRIMDRHKHQASTHSHMSKSLFLLFYM
;
A
#
# COMPACT_ATOMS: atom_id res chain seq x y z
N MET A 1 3.28 40.91 -8.43
CA MET A 1 2.94 41.12 -9.85
C MET A 1 4.23 41.08 -10.67
N LEU A 2 4.55 39.93 -11.27
CA LEU A 2 5.61 39.84 -12.28
C LEU A 2 5.13 40.57 -13.53
N LYS A 3 5.85 41.59 -13.98
CA LYS A 3 5.60 42.25 -15.27
C LYS A 3 5.86 41.24 -16.38
N ALA A 4 4.89 41.04 -17.27
CA ALA A 4 5.02 40.18 -18.45
C ALA A 4 6.24 40.64 -19.27
N GLN A 5 7.30 39.85 -19.25
CA GLN A 5 8.46 40.08 -20.11
C GLN A 5 8.13 39.67 -21.55
N PRO A 6 8.70 40.35 -22.55
CA PRO A 6 8.48 40.04 -23.95
C PRO A 6 8.83 38.57 -24.23
N THR A 7 7.89 37.90 -24.91
CA THR A 7 7.87 36.52 -25.43
C THR A 7 9.22 35.79 -25.43
N ILE A 8 9.50 35.03 -24.36
CA ILE A 8 10.52 33.99 -24.38
C ILE A 8 10.04 32.91 -25.36
N THR A 9 10.77 32.69 -26.45
CA THR A 9 10.41 31.69 -27.49
C THR A 9 11.33 30.47 -27.47
N SER A 10 12.47 30.58 -26.78
CA SER A 10 13.49 29.54 -26.71
C SER A 10 14.21 29.52 -25.36
N ILE A 11 14.87 28.40 -25.08
CA ILE A 11 15.69 28.17 -23.89
C ILE A 11 17.07 27.65 -24.30
N VAL A 12 18.10 27.95 -23.50
CA VAL A 12 19.42 27.32 -23.62
C VAL A 12 19.50 26.23 -22.56
N ILE A 13 19.96 25.03 -22.91
CA ILE A 13 20.17 23.94 -21.96
C ILE A 13 21.63 24.00 -21.50
N PRO A 14 21.92 24.41 -20.25
CA PRO A 14 23.29 24.67 -19.79
C PRO A 14 24.15 23.39 -19.62
N HIS A 15 23.57 22.21 -19.84
CA HIS A 15 24.23 20.91 -19.69
C HIS A 15 24.56 20.23 -21.04
N ASP A 16 24.37 20.94 -22.16
CA ASP A 16 24.81 20.42 -23.45
C ASP A 16 26.29 20.78 -23.69
N ASP A 17 27.17 19.77 -23.62
CA ASP A 17 28.60 19.92 -23.87
C ASP A 17 28.91 20.14 -25.37
N ILE A 18 27.92 20.05 -26.26
CA ILE A 18 28.09 20.12 -27.71
C ILE A 18 28.11 21.57 -28.22
N ASP A 19 27.14 22.41 -27.80
CA ASP A 19 27.10 23.83 -28.17
C ASP A 19 26.35 24.66 -27.10
N PRO A 20 27.06 25.48 -26.28
CA PRO A 20 26.44 26.28 -25.23
C PRO A 20 25.58 27.45 -25.78
N THR A 21 25.58 27.65 -27.10
CA THR A 21 24.77 28.66 -27.78
C THR A 21 23.54 28.07 -28.47
N GLU A 22 23.36 26.75 -28.46
CA GLU A 22 22.19 26.11 -29.02
C GLU A 22 20.93 26.50 -28.23
N THR A 23 19.90 26.92 -28.97
CA THR A 23 18.62 27.32 -28.40
C THR A 23 17.53 26.35 -28.82
N TYR A 24 16.79 25.84 -27.85
CA TYR A 24 15.68 24.93 -28.07
C TYR A 24 14.35 25.66 -27.99
N PRO A 25 13.34 25.28 -28.78
CA PRO A 25 12.00 25.84 -28.67
C PRO A 25 11.42 25.66 -27.26
N LEU A 26 10.72 26.67 -26.74
CA LEU A 26 10.13 26.62 -25.39
C LEU A 26 9.11 25.47 -25.22
N TRP A 27 8.46 25.00 -26.30
CA TRP A 27 7.55 23.86 -26.27
C TRP A 27 8.22 22.55 -25.86
N LEU A 28 9.55 22.46 -25.97
CA LEU A 28 10.30 21.27 -25.58
C LEU A 28 10.20 21.01 -24.05
N VAL A 29 10.05 22.06 -23.24
CA VAL A 29 9.91 21.93 -21.77
C VAL A 29 8.64 21.18 -21.37
N PRO A 30 7.41 21.61 -21.76
CA PRO A 30 6.21 20.85 -21.43
C PRO A 30 6.20 19.46 -22.07
N TYR A 31 6.78 19.28 -23.26
CA TYR A 31 6.95 17.96 -23.87
C TYR A 31 7.75 17.00 -22.98
N TRP A 32 8.93 17.40 -22.51
CA TRP A 32 9.73 16.56 -21.61
C TRP A 32 9.07 16.37 -20.24
N ALA A 33 8.40 17.41 -19.73
CA ALA A 33 7.65 17.30 -18.47
C ALA A 33 6.55 16.22 -18.55
N GLU A 34 5.90 16.06 -19.71
CA GLU A 34 4.94 14.98 -19.97
C GLU A 34 5.61 13.64 -20.25
N LEU A 35 6.76 13.63 -20.94
CA LEU A 35 7.43 12.39 -21.35
C LEU A 35 8.20 11.69 -20.22
N ILE A 36 8.78 12.44 -19.27
CA ILE A 36 9.53 11.90 -18.13
C ILE A 36 8.73 10.84 -17.36
N PRO A 37 7.51 11.11 -16.84
CA PRO A 37 6.75 10.12 -16.08
C PRO A 37 6.37 8.89 -16.93
N ILE A 38 6.13 9.06 -18.23
CA ILE A 38 5.87 7.95 -19.16
C ILE A 38 7.12 7.07 -19.29
N HIS A 39 8.29 7.67 -19.47
CA HIS A 39 9.56 6.95 -19.58
C HIS A 39 9.89 6.20 -18.28
N GLU A 40 9.67 6.82 -17.12
CA GLU A 40 9.84 6.17 -15.82
C GLU A 40 8.88 4.98 -15.65
N ALA A 41 7.60 5.15 -16.02
CA ALA A 41 6.63 4.07 -16.00
C ALA A 41 7.06 2.91 -16.91
N GLN A 42 7.46 3.19 -18.15
CA GLN A 42 7.97 2.17 -19.09
C GLN A 42 9.17 1.41 -18.51
N ARG A 43 10.13 2.13 -17.91
CA ARG A 43 11.31 1.53 -17.30
C ARG A 43 10.94 0.57 -16.17
N ARG A 44 9.92 0.89 -15.35
CA ARG A 44 9.45 -0.01 -14.27
C ARG A 44 8.62 -1.19 -14.78
N TRP A 45 7.79 -0.97 -15.79
CA TRP A 45 6.95 -2.02 -16.37
C TRP A 45 7.73 -3.05 -17.20
N MET A 46 8.85 -2.67 -17.81
CA MET A 46 9.59 -3.56 -18.69
C MET A 46 10.11 -4.84 -17.97
N PRO A 47 10.76 -4.77 -16.80
CA PRO A 47 11.12 -5.96 -16.01
C PRO A 47 9.91 -6.79 -15.58
N ALA A 48 8.81 -6.13 -15.19
CA ALA A 48 7.56 -6.79 -14.78
C ALA A 48 6.95 -7.63 -15.90
N VAL A 49 6.85 -7.08 -17.11
CA VAL A 49 6.33 -7.79 -18.28
C VAL A 49 7.25 -8.94 -18.69
N GLU A 50 8.56 -8.75 -18.66
CA GLU A 50 9.49 -9.84 -18.99
C GLU A 50 9.44 -10.97 -17.96
N SER A 51 9.35 -10.65 -16.67
CA SER A 51 9.15 -11.62 -15.59
C SER A 51 7.88 -12.46 -15.82
N LEU A 52 6.76 -11.81 -16.14
CA LEU A 52 5.50 -12.49 -16.42
C LEU A 52 5.59 -13.38 -17.67
N ARG A 53 6.30 -12.96 -18.73
CA ARG A 53 6.54 -13.76 -19.94
C ARG A 53 7.38 -14.99 -19.66
N GLN A 54 8.46 -14.82 -18.90
CA GLN A 54 9.32 -15.93 -18.50
C GLN A 54 8.50 -16.96 -17.71
N ARG A 55 7.69 -16.48 -16.77
CA ARG A 55 6.81 -17.33 -15.97
C ARG A 55 5.80 -18.10 -16.82
N GLN A 56 5.12 -17.43 -17.76
CA GLN A 56 4.17 -18.08 -18.66
C GLN A 56 4.81 -19.24 -19.45
N ARG A 57 6.05 -19.05 -19.94
CA ARG A 57 6.79 -20.11 -20.65
C ARG A 57 7.08 -21.32 -19.76
N LEU A 58 7.42 -21.09 -18.49
CA LEU A 58 7.71 -22.15 -17.52
C LEU A 58 6.44 -22.91 -17.11
N GLU A 59 5.34 -22.20 -16.84
CA GLU A 59 4.07 -22.83 -16.43
C GLU A 59 3.40 -23.60 -17.57
N THR A 60 3.52 -23.15 -18.82
CA THR A 60 3.02 -23.90 -20.00
C THR A 60 3.66 -25.28 -20.13
N ALA A 61 4.87 -25.47 -19.60
CA ALA A 61 5.58 -26.75 -19.62
C ALA A 61 5.12 -27.71 -18.50
N LEU A 62 4.40 -27.23 -17.49
CA LEU A 62 3.98 -28.00 -16.31
C LEU A 62 2.46 -28.23 -16.33
N ALA A 63 2.03 -29.49 -16.35
CA ALA A 63 0.60 -29.81 -16.26
C ALA A 63 0.06 -29.43 -14.86
N GLY A 64 -0.95 -28.55 -14.82
CA GLY A 64 -1.56 -28.08 -13.57
C GLY A 64 -0.97 -26.76 -13.01
N GLY A 65 -0.23 -26.01 -13.83
CA GLY A 65 0.35 -24.73 -13.46
C GLY A 65 -0.63 -23.56 -13.32
N SER A 66 -0.11 -22.40 -12.92
CA SER A 66 -0.87 -21.16 -12.67
C SER A 66 -1.29 -20.42 -13.97
N GLY A 67 -1.52 -21.17 -15.06
CA GLY A 67 -1.74 -20.64 -16.41
C GLY A 67 -2.96 -19.71 -16.50
N ALA A 68 -4.10 -20.13 -15.95
CA ALA A 68 -5.32 -19.32 -15.97
C ALA A 68 -5.16 -17.97 -15.26
N LEU A 69 -4.44 -17.95 -14.12
CA LEU A 69 -4.13 -16.71 -13.39
C LEU A 69 -3.23 -15.79 -14.22
N ILE A 70 -2.21 -16.34 -14.88
CA ILE A 70 -1.32 -15.57 -15.73
C ILE A 70 -2.08 -14.97 -16.92
N ASP A 71 -2.98 -15.74 -17.54
CA ASP A 71 -3.79 -15.27 -18.66
C ASP A 71 -4.73 -14.12 -18.23
N GLU A 72 -5.41 -14.24 -17.08
CA GLU A 72 -6.26 -13.17 -16.52
C GLU A 72 -5.46 -11.89 -16.22
N VAL A 73 -4.24 -12.06 -15.73
CA VAL A 73 -3.32 -10.94 -15.49
C VAL A 73 -2.90 -10.28 -16.80
N TYR A 74 -2.61 -11.04 -17.86
CA TYR A 74 -2.32 -10.48 -19.17
C TYR A 74 -3.50 -9.71 -19.74
N ASP A 75 -4.70 -10.26 -19.66
CA ASP A 75 -5.92 -9.60 -20.11
C ASP A 75 -6.11 -8.28 -19.34
N THR A 76 -5.92 -8.30 -18.03
CA THR A 76 -6.00 -7.09 -17.20
C THR A 76 -4.94 -6.05 -17.58
N LEU A 77 -3.68 -6.46 -17.75
CA LEU A 77 -2.59 -5.58 -18.18
C LEU A 77 -2.82 -4.97 -19.57
N SER A 78 -3.40 -5.75 -20.50
CA SER A 78 -3.67 -5.27 -21.86
C SER A 78 -4.67 -4.11 -21.91
N SER A 79 -5.55 -4.04 -20.89
CA SER A 79 -6.55 -2.98 -20.73
C SER A 79 -6.06 -1.79 -19.89
N LEU A 80 -4.91 -1.90 -19.23
CA LEU A 80 -4.41 -0.92 -18.27
C LEU A 80 -3.56 0.14 -18.97
N GLU A 81 -3.88 1.43 -18.76
CA GLU A 81 -2.94 2.49 -19.14
C GLU A 81 -1.76 2.52 -18.16
N TRP A 82 -0.55 2.65 -18.70
CA TRP A 82 0.70 2.35 -18.00
C TRP A 82 1.11 3.39 -16.95
N SER A 83 0.49 4.58 -17.00
CA SER A 83 0.79 5.75 -16.16
C SER A 83 -0.49 6.36 -15.60
N GLY A 84 -0.36 7.18 -14.55
CA GLY A 84 -1.47 7.88 -13.92
C GLY A 84 -1.91 7.23 -12.61
N ILE A 85 -2.88 7.83 -11.93
CA ILE A 85 -3.26 7.45 -10.57
C ILE A 85 -4.18 6.23 -10.55
N ILE A 86 -4.00 5.36 -9.55
CA ILE A 86 -4.91 4.26 -9.24
C ILE A 86 -6.15 4.83 -8.56
N SER A 87 -7.29 4.78 -9.25
CA SER A 87 -8.61 5.12 -8.67
C SER A 87 -9.11 4.08 -7.67
N GLY A 88 -10.02 4.48 -6.77
CA GLY A 88 -10.70 3.58 -5.83
C GLY A 88 -10.08 3.51 -4.44
N PHE A 89 -8.94 4.16 -4.24
CA PHE A 89 -8.18 4.19 -2.99
C PHE A 89 -8.13 5.61 -2.42
N PRO A 90 -8.06 5.78 -1.08
CA PRO A 90 -7.98 7.09 -0.44
C PRO A 90 -6.65 7.79 -0.70
N ILE A 91 -5.59 7.02 -0.97
CA ILE A 91 -4.26 7.53 -1.28
C ILE A 91 -4.04 7.59 -2.80
N GLN A 92 -3.29 8.59 -3.24
CA GLN A 92 -2.95 8.78 -4.64
C GLN A 92 -1.64 8.07 -4.95
N ILE A 93 -1.74 6.89 -5.58
CA ILE A 93 -0.58 6.10 -6.02
C ILE A 93 -0.56 6.03 -7.54
N GLU A 94 0.63 6.23 -8.11
CA GLU A 94 0.90 6.03 -9.53
C GLU A 94 0.83 4.54 -9.92
N ARG A 95 0.16 4.23 -11.02
CA ARG A 95 -0.06 2.86 -11.52
C ARG A 95 1.23 2.09 -11.77
N HIS A 96 2.33 2.76 -12.07
CA HIS A 96 3.61 2.08 -12.29
C HIS A 96 4.17 1.40 -11.03
N TYR A 97 3.69 1.74 -9.82
CA TYR A 97 4.05 1.00 -8.60
C TYR A 97 3.57 -0.45 -8.68
N LEU A 98 2.45 -0.72 -9.35
CA LEU A 98 1.91 -2.08 -9.49
C LEU A 98 2.86 -3.06 -10.19
N SER A 99 3.86 -2.57 -10.93
CA SER A 99 4.91 -3.40 -11.53
C SER A 99 5.67 -4.26 -10.51
N ALA A 100 5.76 -3.85 -9.23
CA ALA A 100 6.44 -4.63 -8.20
C ALA A 100 5.77 -5.98 -7.93
N PHE A 101 4.44 -6.10 -8.13
CA PHE A 101 3.72 -7.37 -7.96
C PHE A 101 4.10 -8.44 -9.02
N PHE A 102 4.86 -8.08 -10.05
CA PHE A 102 5.26 -9.00 -11.11
C PHE A 102 6.71 -9.46 -10.98
N THR A 103 7.45 -8.87 -10.05
CA THR A 103 8.89 -9.12 -9.85
C THR A 103 9.12 -9.72 -8.46
N ASN A 104 10.38 -9.77 -8.04
CA ASN A 104 10.79 -10.10 -6.67
C ASN A 104 11.22 -8.83 -5.90
N GLU A 105 10.79 -7.66 -6.37
CA GLU A 105 11.05 -6.40 -5.66
C GLU A 105 10.27 -6.35 -4.35
N TRP A 106 10.85 -5.67 -3.37
CA TRP A 106 10.22 -5.45 -2.09
C TRP A 106 9.04 -4.51 -2.22
N LEU A 107 7.94 -4.84 -1.53
CA LEU A 107 6.77 -3.97 -1.48
C LEU A 107 7.05 -2.76 -0.58
N SER A 108 6.82 -1.57 -1.13
CA SER A 108 6.92 -0.29 -0.42
C SER A 108 5.67 -0.01 0.42
N SER A 109 5.71 1.02 1.25
CA SER A 109 4.56 1.46 2.07
C SER A 109 3.31 1.76 1.24
N GLU A 110 3.47 2.27 0.01
CA GLU A 110 2.36 2.51 -0.91
C GLU A 110 1.63 1.22 -1.27
N HIS A 111 2.36 0.12 -1.48
CA HIS A 111 1.75 -1.19 -1.75
C HIS A 111 1.00 -1.69 -0.53
N GLU A 112 1.61 -1.60 0.66
CA GLU A 112 0.99 -2.02 1.91
C GLU A 112 -0.29 -1.23 2.21
N ASP A 113 -0.32 0.07 1.91
CA ASP A 113 -1.52 0.87 2.10
C ASP A 113 -2.64 0.49 1.09
N LEU A 114 -2.32 0.08 -0.14
CA LEU A 114 -3.30 -0.49 -1.08
C LEU A 114 -3.89 -1.80 -0.53
N LEU A 115 -3.03 -2.71 -0.04
CA LEU A 115 -3.44 -3.98 0.54
C LEU A 115 -4.31 -3.80 1.79
N MET A 116 -3.92 -2.88 2.68
CA MET A 116 -4.70 -2.54 3.86
C MET A 116 -6.05 -1.90 3.54
N ASP A 117 -6.15 -1.17 2.43
CA ASP A 117 -7.43 -0.60 1.97
C ASP A 117 -8.34 -1.64 1.31
N LEU A 118 -7.78 -2.66 0.64
CA LEU A 118 -8.54 -3.85 0.23
C LEU A 118 -9.12 -4.58 1.44
N LEU A 119 -8.29 -4.87 2.44
CA LEU A 119 -8.73 -5.51 3.69
C LEU A 119 -9.81 -4.69 4.40
N ARG A 120 -9.70 -3.35 4.40
CA ARG A 120 -10.73 -2.46 4.94
C ARG A 120 -12.07 -2.61 4.22
N GLY A 121 -12.06 -2.74 2.89
CA GLY A 121 -13.27 -3.02 2.12
C GLY A 121 -13.92 -4.32 2.56
N GLU A 122 -13.14 -5.39 2.66
CA GLU A 122 -13.67 -6.73 2.99
C GLU A 122 -14.13 -6.85 4.44
N VAL A 123 -13.43 -6.24 5.39
CA VAL A 123 -13.90 -6.14 6.78
C VAL A 123 -15.22 -5.37 6.86
N ASN A 124 -15.43 -4.39 5.99
CA ASN A 124 -16.71 -3.68 5.91
C ASN A 124 -17.81 -4.56 5.33
N ASP A 125 -17.53 -5.26 4.24
CA ASP A 125 -18.49 -6.12 3.54
C ASP A 125 -18.89 -7.34 4.39
N ASN A 126 -17.96 -7.86 5.21
CA ASN A 126 -18.22 -8.94 6.18
C ASN A 126 -18.96 -8.47 7.45
N GLY A 127 -19.32 -7.19 7.55
CA GLY A 127 -20.04 -6.64 8.70
C GLY A 127 -19.21 -6.53 9.99
N SER A 128 -17.90 -6.78 9.94
CA SER A 128 -16.96 -6.66 11.06
C SER A 128 -16.42 -5.24 11.24
N ALA A 129 -16.79 -4.32 10.35
CA ALA A 129 -16.46 -2.90 10.39
C ALA A 129 -16.63 -2.27 11.78
N TRP A 130 -17.69 -2.62 12.51
CA TRP A 130 -17.99 -1.95 13.77
C TRP A 130 -16.94 -2.27 14.85
N ARG A 131 -16.26 -3.42 14.78
CA ARG A 131 -15.30 -3.87 15.80
C ARG A 131 -13.86 -3.50 15.46
N VAL A 132 -13.51 -3.45 14.17
CA VAL A 132 -12.13 -3.36 13.69
C VAL A 132 -11.76 -1.95 13.27
N GLU A 133 -10.61 -1.46 13.73
CA GLU A 133 -9.96 -0.25 13.26
C GLU A 133 -8.76 -0.61 12.39
N LEU A 134 -8.71 -0.07 11.16
CA LEU A 134 -7.57 -0.19 10.25
C LEU A 134 -7.13 1.23 9.83
N PRO A 135 -5.94 1.71 10.25
CA PRO A 135 -5.48 3.06 9.95
C PRO A 135 -5.37 3.31 8.43
N ASN A 136 -5.85 4.46 7.95
CA ASN A 136 -5.84 4.80 6.51
C ASN A 136 -4.43 4.89 5.91
N GLU A 137 -3.43 5.29 6.71
CA GLU A 137 -2.01 5.35 6.34
C GLU A 137 -1.27 4.33 7.23
N SER A 138 -1.44 3.05 6.93
CA SER A 138 -0.91 1.97 7.77
C SER A 138 0.62 2.02 7.84
N GLY A 139 1.29 2.35 6.73
CA GLY A 139 2.74 2.55 6.70
C GLY A 139 3.25 3.66 7.63
N MET A 140 2.41 4.64 7.97
CA MET A 140 2.79 5.79 8.82
C MET A 140 2.35 5.66 10.27
N PHE A 141 1.46 4.74 10.59
CA PHE A 141 0.89 4.60 11.93
C PHE A 141 1.97 4.28 12.98
N ILE A 142 2.73 3.20 12.78
CA ILE A 142 3.81 2.80 13.69
C ILE A 142 4.93 3.85 13.78
N PRO A 143 5.44 4.43 12.68
CA PRO A 143 6.36 5.57 12.76
C PRO A 143 5.85 6.74 13.60
N LYS A 144 4.55 7.05 13.53
CA LYS A 144 3.95 8.10 14.37
C LYS A 144 3.88 7.72 15.84
N ILE A 145 3.61 6.46 16.18
CA ILE A 145 3.70 5.99 17.58
C ILE A 145 5.15 6.06 18.06
N LYS A 146 6.14 5.67 17.25
CA LYS A 146 7.57 5.80 17.60
C LYS A 146 7.95 7.25 17.88
N LEU A 147 7.51 8.19 17.04
CA LEU A 147 7.72 9.62 17.26
C LEU A 147 7.05 10.10 18.56
N ALA A 148 5.83 9.64 18.83
CA ALA A 148 5.12 9.94 20.07
C ALA A 148 5.87 9.39 21.31
N TYR A 149 6.42 8.17 21.22
CA TYR A 149 7.22 7.56 22.28
C TYR A 149 8.49 8.35 22.58
N GLN A 150 9.18 8.85 21.55
CA GLN A 150 10.33 9.73 21.70
C GLN A 150 9.97 11.08 22.35
N LYS A 151 8.70 11.51 22.19
CA LYS A 151 8.13 12.74 22.74
C LYS A 151 7.13 12.47 23.88
N LYS A 152 7.29 11.36 24.61
CA LYS A 152 6.31 10.89 25.61
C LYS A 152 5.97 11.94 26.68
N ASP A 153 6.94 12.78 27.06
CA ASP A 153 6.77 13.82 28.08
C ASP A 153 5.76 14.91 27.67
N ILE A 154 5.53 15.08 26.36
CA ILE A 154 4.58 16.07 25.82
C ILE A 154 3.42 15.43 25.07
N TYR A 155 3.34 14.09 24.99
CA TYR A 155 2.37 13.37 24.16
C TYR A 155 0.92 13.67 24.57
N ALA A 156 0.65 13.67 25.88
CA ALA A 156 -0.67 13.97 26.44
C ALA A 156 -1.10 15.43 26.19
N GLU A 157 -0.15 16.37 26.19
CA GLU A 157 -0.42 17.80 26.00
C GLU A 157 -0.49 18.20 24.51
N SER A 158 0.25 17.48 23.65
CA SER A 158 0.40 17.78 22.21
C SER A 158 -0.72 17.18 21.36
N ILE A 159 -1.97 17.48 21.73
CA ILE A 159 -3.18 16.95 21.06
C ILE A 159 -3.20 17.31 19.57
N THR A 160 -2.65 18.46 19.17
CA THR A 160 -2.62 18.88 17.77
C THR A 160 -1.65 18.05 16.93
N GLU A 161 -0.44 17.78 17.44
CA GLU A 161 0.60 17.02 16.73
C GLU A 161 0.20 15.54 16.60
N PHE A 162 -0.36 14.95 17.66
CA PHE A 162 -0.72 13.53 17.70
C PHE A 162 -2.22 13.28 17.60
N ARG A 163 -2.98 14.24 17.07
CA ARG A 163 -4.45 14.19 16.99
C ARG A 163 -4.98 12.89 16.40
N TRP A 164 -4.32 12.42 15.34
CA TRP A 164 -4.72 11.21 14.65
C TRP A 164 -4.58 9.95 15.53
N LEU A 165 -3.47 9.82 16.27
CA LEU A 165 -3.26 8.72 17.21
C LEU A 165 -4.27 8.78 18.35
N HIS A 166 -4.49 9.97 18.93
CA HIS A 166 -5.48 10.19 19.98
C HIS A 166 -6.90 9.82 19.52
N ARG A 167 -7.26 10.11 18.27
CA ARG A 167 -8.56 9.73 17.70
C ARG A 167 -8.72 8.21 17.59
N ILE A 168 -7.69 7.51 17.11
CA ILE A 168 -7.71 6.04 17.03
C ILE A 168 -7.82 5.44 18.44
N ALA A 169 -6.95 5.88 19.35
CA ALA A 169 -6.96 5.42 20.75
C ALA A 169 -8.30 5.68 21.44
N SER A 170 -8.89 6.86 21.26
CA SER A 170 -10.18 7.19 21.84
C SER A 170 -11.28 6.21 21.43
N ARG A 171 -11.34 5.81 20.15
CA ARG A 171 -12.33 4.81 19.67
C ARG A 171 -12.12 3.44 20.31
N LEU A 172 -10.87 3.08 20.59
CA LEU A 172 -10.52 1.81 21.22
C LEU A 172 -10.83 1.84 22.73
N VAL A 173 -10.49 2.92 23.42
CA VAL A 173 -10.75 3.10 24.87
C VAL A 173 -12.25 3.20 25.16
N THR A 174 -13.03 3.86 24.30
CA THR A 174 -14.50 3.93 24.46
C THR A 174 -15.21 2.62 24.10
N GLY A 175 -14.48 1.59 23.64
CA GLY A 175 -15.06 0.33 23.18
C GLY A 175 -15.85 0.46 21.87
N THR A 176 -15.75 1.59 21.17
CA THR A 176 -16.34 1.75 19.82
C THR A 176 -15.65 0.84 18.81
N LYS A 177 -14.38 0.52 19.06
CA LYS A 177 -13.57 -0.47 18.38
C LYS A 177 -12.93 -1.34 19.44
N THR A 178 -12.79 -2.64 19.19
CA THR A 178 -12.09 -3.54 20.12
C THR A 178 -10.87 -4.22 19.53
N LEU A 179 -10.69 -4.08 18.22
CA LEU A 179 -9.53 -4.56 17.49
C LEU A 179 -8.92 -3.42 16.68
N LEU A 180 -7.59 -3.35 16.64
CA LEU A 180 -6.82 -2.48 15.76
C LEU A 180 -5.80 -3.33 15.00
N GLY A 181 -5.88 -3.34 13.67
CA GLY A 181 -4.93 -4.03 12.79
C GLY A 181 -4.05 -3.07 12.04
N THR A 182 -2.75 -3.36 11.96
CA THR A 182 -1.80 -2.54 11.21
C THR A 182 -0.57 -3.34 10.79
N LEU A 183 0.19 -2.79 9.86
CA LEU A 183 1.48 -3.32 9.42
C LEU A 183 2.59 -2.45 10.03
N ALA A 184 3.68 -3.08 10.47
CA ALA A 184 4.84 -2.39 11.01
C ALA A 184 6.07 -2.70 10.15
N ASN A 185 6.77 -1.66 9.70
CA ASN A 185 8.07 -1.82 9.05
C ASN A 185 9.19 -1.79 10.11
N VAL A 186 9.72 -2.95 10.43
CA VAL A 186 10.85 -3.15 11.35
C VAL A 186 12.16 -2.89 10.59
N CYS A 187 13.03 -2.07 11.18
CA CYS A 187 14.33 -1.69 10.60
C CYS A 187 14.31 -1.09 9.19
N GLY A 188 13.14 -0.65 8.70
CA GLY A 188 12.99 -0.12 7.33
C GLY A 188 13.08 -1.20 6.25
N ASN A 189 13.11 -2.48 6.65
CA ASN A 189 13.33 -3.59 5.76
C ASN A 189 12.61 -4.90 6.14
N HIS A 190 11.55 -4.86 6.95
CA HIS A 190 10.79 -6.07 7.23
C HIS A 190 9.38 -5.71 7.66
N TRP A 191 8.37 -6.19 6.94
CA TRP A 191 6.98 -5.97 7.31
C TRP A 191 6.50 -7.08 8.23
N VAL A 192 5.90 -6.69 9.35
CA VAL A 192 5.24 -7.60 10.30
C VAL A 192 3.81 -7.13 10.55
N ALA A 193 2.95 -8.07 10.92
CA ALA A 193 1.56 -7.80 11.25
C ALA A 193 1.38 -7.56 12.75
N ILE A 194 0.58 -6.56 13.10
CA ILE A 194 0.27 -6.19 14.47
C ILE A 194 -1.24 -6.11 14.65
N VAL A 195 -1.76 -6.79 15.68
CA VAL A 195 -3.14 -6.63 16.14
C VAL A 195 -3.14 -6.22 17.61
N ILE A 196 -3.84 -5.14 17.94
CA ILE A 196 -4.11 -4.75 19.32
C ILE A 196 -5.55 -5.16 19.64
N ASN A 197 -5.71 -6.10 20.58
CA ASN A 197 -6.99 -6.58 21.07
C ASN A 197 -7.26 -6.00 22.45
N THR A 198 -8.22 -5.08 22.55
CA THR A 198 -8.50 -4.35 23.79
C THR A 198 -9.31 -5.17 24.79
N GLU A 199 -10.09 -6.15 24.33
CA GLU A 199 -10.87 -7.05 25.19
C GLU A 199 -9.96 -8.03 25.91
N MET A 200 -8.99 -8.60 25.18
CA MET A 200 -8.01 -9.52 25.75
C MET A 200 -6.82 -8.81 26.39
N GLN A 201 -6.67 -7.50 26.16
CA GLN A 201 -5.50 -6.72 26.55
C GLN A 201 -4.20 -7.35 26.03
N THR A 202 -4.21 -7.74 24.75
CA THR A 202 -3.07 -8.37 24.08
C THR A 202 -2.66 -7.61 22.83
N ILE A 203 -1.36 -7.67 22.54
CA ILE A 203 -0.75 -7.26 21.28
C ILE A 203 -0.32 -8.56 20.60
N LEU A 204 -0.97 -8.91 19.50
CA LEU A 204 -0.59 -10.03 18.65
C LEU A 204 0.44 -9.55 17.62
N HIS A 205 1.49 -10.35 17.43
CA HIS A 205 2.57 -10.07 16.50
C HIS A 205 2.75 -11.22 15.52
N GLY A 206 2.62 -10.96 14.22
CA GLY A 206 2.85 -11.94 13.17
C GLY A 206 4.12 -11.60 12.39
N ASP A 207 5.14 -12.45 12.50
CA ASP A 207 6.37 -12.37 11.70
C ASP A 207 6.56 -13.67 10.91
N SER A 208 6.54 -13.56 9.59
CA SER A 208 6.69 -14.67 8.65
C SER A 208 8.07 -15.35 8.69
N LEU A 209 9.09 -14.69 9.26
CA LEU A 209 10.41 -15.26 9.52
C LEU A 209 10.52 -15.93 10.90
N GLY A 210 9.45 -15.85 11.71
CA GLY A 210 9.32 -16.52 13.01
C GLY A 210 10.09 -15.85 14.14
N ALA A 211 10.50 -14.58 13.98
CA ALA A 211 11.15 -13.86 15.07
C ALA A 211 10.13 -13.44 16.15
N SER A 212 10.64 -13.23 17.36
CA SER A 212 9.88 -12.49 18.38
C SER A 212 9.79 -11.02 17.98
N ILE A 213 8.78 -10.32 18.49
CA ILE A 213 8.66 -8.87 18.31
C ILE A 213 9.97 -8.15 18.67
N ASP A 214 10.37 -7.20 17.83
CA ASP A 214 11.52 -6.34 18.10
C ASP A 214 11.35 -5.61 19.44
N GLY A 215 12.44 -5.49 20.21
CA GLY A 215 12.43 -4.92 21.55
C GLY A 215 12.03 -3.44 21.57
N GLU A 216 12.44 -2.67 20.57
CA GLU A 216 12.00 -1.27 20.43
C GLU A 216 10.50 -1.22 20.11
N LEU A 217 10.06 -1.95 19.08
CA LEU A 217 8.65 -1.99 18.69
C LEU A 217 7.74 -2.43 19.84
N CYS A 218 8.11 -3.48 20.57
CA CYS A 218 7.42 -3.96 21.76
C CYS A 218 7.30 -2.88 22.84
N SER A 219 8.40 -2.18 23.13
CA SER A 219 8.43 -1.12 24.14
C SER A 219 7.53 0.06 23.75
N VAL A 220 7.55 0.44 22.48
CA VAL A 220 6.73 1.52 21.91
C VAL A 220 5.24 1.18 21.99
N LEU A 221 4.84 -0.03 21.58
CA LEU A 221 3.44 -0.47 21.60
C LEU A 221 2.93 -0.66 23.03
N LYS A 222 3.73 -1.22 23.94
CA LYS A 222 3.38 -1.34 25.36
C LYS A 222 3.21 0.02 26.03
N TRP A 223 4.09 0.98 25.74
CA TRP A 223 3.92 2.33 26.23
C TRP A 223 2.62 2.96 25.70
N TRP A 224 2.39 2.88 24.38
CA TRP A 224 1.21 3.51 23.78
C TRP A 224 -0.10 2.90 24.30
N THR A 225 -0.17 1.59 24.46
CA THR A 225 -1.33 0.92 25.08
C THR A 225 -1.45 1.26 26.57
N TYR A 226 -0.37 1.29 27.35
CA TYR A 226 -0.45 1.71 28.75
C TYR A 226 -0.92 3.17 28.91
N GLU A 227 -0.43 4.08 28.07
CA GLU A 227 -0.79 5.50 28.10
C GLU A 227 -2.29 5.73 27.93
N HIS A 228 -2.96 4.94 27.08
CA HIS A 228 -4.39 5.12 26.78
C HIS A 228 -5.31 4.27 27.65
N PHE A 229 -4.85 3.11 28.13
CA PHE A 229 -5.69 2.15 28.85
C PHE A 229 -5.35 2.00 30.33
N GLY A 230 -4.19 2.50 30.78
CA GLY A 230 -3.72 2.39 32.16
C GLY A 230 -3.33 0.97 32.59
N VAL A 231 -3.23 0.03 31.64
CA VAL A 231 -2.92 -1.38 31.89
C VAL A 231 -1.86 -1.88 30.92
N ASN A 232 -1.05 -2.84 31.36
CA ASN A 232 -0.02 -3.45 30.53
C ASN A 232 -0.65 -4.54 29.66
N PHE A 233 -0.54 -4.39 28.35
CA PHE A 233 -0.99 -5.42 27.41
C PHE A 233 0.05 -6.56 27.35
N GLY A 234 -0.45 -7.79 27.31
CA GLY A 234 0.35 -8.97 26.98
C GLY A 234 0.84 -8.91 25.54
N VAL A 235 1.92 -9.62 25.22
CA VAL A 235 2.37 -9.79 23.83
C VAL A 235 2.36 -11.26 23.52
N GLU A 236 1.69 -11.62 22.43
CA GLU A 236 1.53 -13.00 21.98
C GLU A 236 1.88 -13.09 20.49
N GLN A 237 2.22 -14.30 20.05
CA GLN A 237 2.46 -14.54 18.62
C GLN A 237 1.12 -14.72 17.91
N MET A 238 0.99 -14.09 16.75
CA MET A 238 -0.10 -14.28 15.82
C MET A 238 0.23 -15.41 14.87
N GLU A 239 -0.79 -16.15 14.45
CA GLU A 239 -0.65 -17.12 13.36
C GLU A 239 -0.31 -16.40 12.04
N ILE A 240 0.71 -16.91 11.35
CA ILE A 240 1.21 -16.38 10.08
C ILE A 240 1.96 -17.49 9.36
N ALA A 241 1.80 -17.57 8.04
CA ALA A 241 2.58 -18.51 7.24
C ALA A 241 4.07 -18.17 7.24
N ARG A 242 4.89 -19.22 7.12
CA ARG A 242 6.35 -19.07 7.12
C ARG A 242 6.85 -18.68 5.74
N GLN A 243 7.51 -17.52 5.66
CA GLN A 243 8.20 -17.05 4.48
C GLN A 243 9.48 -17.86 4.23
N LYS A 244 9.78 -18.12 2.95
CA LYS A 244 10.97 -18.84 2.48
C LYS A 244 11.91 -17.98 1.62
N ASP A 245 11.48 -16.78 1.24
CA ASP A 245 12.25 -15.80 0.48
C ASP A 245 12.64 -14.58 1.35
N SER A 246 13.21 -13.53 0.75
CA SER A 246 13.65 -12.32 1.46
C SER A 246 12.80 -11.07 1.16
N TYR A 247 11.72 -11.16 0.38
CA TYR A 247 11.04 -9.97 -0.19
C TYR A 247 9.52 -9.98 -0.06
N SER A 248 8.94 -11.05 0.48
CA SER A 248 7.49 -11.25 0.54
C SER A 248 6.86 -11.05 1.91
N CYS A 249 7.62 -10.50 2.87
CA CYS A 249 7.15 -10.27 4.24
C CYS A 249 5.89 -9.39 4.30
N GLY A 250 5.79 -8.39 3.43
CA GLY A 250 4.59 -7.52 3.31
C GLY A 250 3.32 -8.31 3.02
N LEU A 251 3.38 -9.21 2.03
CA LEU A 251 2.23 -10.05 1.67
C LEU A 251 1.87 -11.05 2.76
N PHE A 252 2.85 -11.70 3.39
CA PHE A 252 2.57 -12.60 4.51
C PHE A 252 1.97 -11.87 5.70
N ALA A 253 2.48 -10.68 6.04
CA ALA A 253 1.93 -9.85 7.11
C ALA A 253 0.50 -9.42 6.79
N TRP A 254 0.23 -8.95 5.58
CA TRP A 254 -1.12 -8.62 5.14
C TRP A 254 -2.06 -9.84 5.17
N GLY A 255 -1.63 -10.98 4.63
CA GLY A 255 -2.41 -12.23 4.63
C GLY A 255 -2.77 -12.71 6.03
N ALA A 256 -1.86 -12.57 6.99
CA ALA A 256 -2.13 -12.87 8.38
C ALA A 256 -3.21 -11.94 8.98
N LEU A 257 -3.20 -10.65 8.64
CA LEU A 257 -4.28 -9.75 9.02
C LEU A 257 -5.60 -10.11 8.34
N GLU A 258 -5.57 -10.51 7.06
CA GLU A 258 -6.79 -10.96 6.36
C GLU A 258 -7.38 -12.20 7.04
N ALA A 259 -6.57 -13.22 7.27
CA ALA A 259 -6.99 -14.45 7.92
C ALA A 259 -7.56 -14.17 9.32
N PHE A 260 -6.90 -13.30 10.09
CA PHE A 260 -7.33 -12.94 11.43
C PHE A 260 -8.67 -12.18 11.46
N PHE A 261 -8.85 -11.15 10.61
CA PHE A 261 -10.05 -10.31 10.66
C PHE A 261 -11.25 -10.89 9.92
N LEU A 262 -11.01 -11.80 8.97
CA LEU A 262 -12.06 -12.45 8.18
C LEU A 262 -12.38 -13.85 8.69
N ASP A 263 -11.67 -14.34 9.72
CA ASP A 263 -11.80 -15.69 10.28
C ASP A 263 -11.64 -16.77 9.20
N ASP A 264 -10.62 -16.59 8.35
CA ASP A 264 -10.41 -17.38 7.13
C ASP A 264 -8.93 -17.79 7.02
N THR A 265 -8.61 -18.95 7.61
CA THR A 265 -7.25 -19.49 7.64
C THR A 265 -6.68 -19.83 6.27
N GLU A 266 -7.53 -20.00 5.23
CA GLU A 266 -7.04 -20.26 3.86
C GLU A 266 -6.26 -19.05 3.31
N ARG A 267 -6.46 -17.86 3.89
CA ARG A 267 -5.75 -16.62 3.52
C ARG A 267 -4.35 -16.49 4.09
N LEU A 268 -3.89 -17.45 4.90
CA LEU A 268 -2.52 -17.46 5.41
C LEU A 268 -1.48 -17.69 4.30
N MET A 269 -1.87 -18.23 3.14
CA MET A 269 -0.98 -18.50 1.99
C MET A 269 0.12 -19.55 2.28
N GLU A 270 -0.10 -20.51 3.19
CA GLU A 270 0.93 -21.50 3.58
C GLU A 270 1.43 -22.38 2.43
N ASP A 271 0.52 -22.79 1.54
CA ASP A 271 0.80 -23.71 0.43
C ASP A 271 0.81 -23.03 -0.94
N GLU A 272 0.66 -21.70 -0.99
CA GLU A 272 0.63 -20.96 -2.24
C GLU A 272 2.03 -20.55 -2.72
N LYS A 273 2.22 -20.54 -4.04
CA LYS A 273 3.39 -19.90 -4.64
C LYS A 273 3.27 -18.40 -4.42
N MET A 274 4.30 -17.79 -3.86
CA MET A 274 4.24 -16.38 -3.48
C MET A 274 4.07 -15.45 -4.69
N GLU A 275 4.60 -15.87 -5.85
CA GLU A 275 4.40 -15.20 -7.12
C GLU A 275 2.92 -15.24 -7.56
N ASP A 276 2.15 -16.27 -7.21
CA ASP A 276 0.69 -16.31 -7.46
C ASP A 276 -0.04 -15.32 -6.56
N CYS A 277 0.27 -15.28 -5.26
CA CYS A 277 -0.45 -14.36 -4.39
C CYS A 277 -0.14 -12.89 -4.72
N ARG A 278 1.07 -12.58 -5.19
CA ARG A 278 1.38 -11.25 -5.76
C ARG A 278 0.46 -10.90 -6.93
N LEU A 279 0.26 -11.83 -7.87
CA LEU A 279 -0.64 -11.63 -9.01
C LEU A 279 -2.10 -11.49 -8.58
N LYS A 280 -2.56 -12.31 -7.62
CA LYS A 280 -3.91 -12.20 -7.03
C LYS A 280 -4.11 -10.84 -6.35
N ALA A 281 -3.12 -10.35 -5.60
CA ALA A 281 -3.16 -9.03 -4.98
C ALA A 281 -3.26 -7.92 -6.04
N PHE A 282 -2.46 -8.00 -7.11
CA PHE A 282 -2.57 -7.09 -8.26
C PHE A 282 -3.99 -7.10 -8.86
N LEU A 283 -4.57 -8.27 -9.12
CA LEU A 283 -5.92 -8.38 -9.68
C LEU A 283 -6.97 -7.76 -8.77
N ARG A 284 -6.90 -7.97 -7.45
CA ARG A 284 -7.79 -7.33 -6.47
C ARG A 284 -7.70 -5.80 -6.50
N ILE A 285 -6.48 -5.26 -6.62
CA ILE A 285 -6.27 -3.81 -6.77
C ILE A 285 -6.91 -3.31 -8.08
N MET A 286 -6.71 -4.05 -9.18
CA MET A 286 -7.23 -3.67 -10.49
C MET A 286 -8.75 -3.76 -10.61
N ASP A 287 -9.37 -4.74 -9.96
CA ASP A 287 -10.83 -4.85 -9.92
C ASP A 287 -11.44 -3.61 -9.25
N ARG A 288 -10.91 -3.25 -8.06
CA ARG A 288 -11.33 -2.02 -7.36
C ARG A 288 -11.10 -0.75 -8.19
N HIS A 289 -9.96 -0.68 -8.89
CA HIS A 289 -9.68 0.43 -9.81
C HIS A 289 -10.74 0.56 -10.92
N LYS A 290 -11.06 -0.55 -11.59
CA LYS A 290 -12.05 -0.60 -12.69
C LYS A 290 -13.46 -0.25 -12.20
N HIS A 291 -13.83 -0.71 -11.00
CA HIS A 291 -15.12 -0.40 -10.39
C HIS A 291 -15.30 1.12 -10.17
N GLN A 292 -14.27 1.77 -9.63
CA GLN A 292 -14.32 3.22 -9.39
C GLN A 292 -14.26 4.04 -10.69
N ALA A 293 -13.41 3.64 -11.64
CA ALA A 293 -13.25 4.33 -12.92
C ALA A 293 -14.57 4.33 -13.74
N SER A 294 -15.26 3.20 -13.77
CA SER A 294 -16.58 3.07 -14.42
C SER A 294 -17.60 4.03 -13.81
N THR A 295 -17.65 4.12 -12.48
CA THR A 295 -18.58 5.01 -11.75
C THR A 295 -18.36 6.47 -12.12
N HIS A 296 -17.10 6.93 -12.22
CA HIS A 296 -16.79 8.30 -12.64
C HIS A 296 -17.11 8.59 -14.10
N SER A 297 -16.86 7.65 -15.02
CA SER A 297 -17.21 7.85 -16.44
C SER A 297 -18.73 8.02 -16.64
N HIS A 298 -19.55 7.33 -15.85
CA HIS A 298 -21.00 7.48 -15.91
C HIS A 298 -21.45 8.84 -15.36
N MET A 299 -20.90 9.29 -14.22
CA MET A 299 -21.26 10.59 -13.65
C MET A 299 -20.83 11.77 -14.53
N SER A 300 -19.65 11.70 -15.14
CA SER A 300 -19.16 12.76 -16.06
C SER A 300 -20.07 12.92 -17.28
N LYS A 301 -20.55 11.80 -17.86
CA LYS A 301 -21.49 11.83 -18.98
C LYS A 301 -22.88 12.36 -18.58
N SER A 302 -23.38 12.00 -17.39
CA SER A 302 -24.68 12.50 -16.90
C SER A 302 -24.67 13.98 -16.52
N LEU A 303 -23.58 14.49 -15.94
CA LEU A 303 -23.43 15.93 -15.67
C LEU A 303 -23.29 16.72 -16.98
N PHE A 304 -22.64 16.16 -18.00
CA PHE A 304 -22.58 16.79 -19.31
C PHE A 304 -23.96 16.92 -19.97
N LEU A 305 -24.88 15.98 -19.72
CA LEU A 305 -26.26 16.05 -20.24
C LEU A 305 -27.14 17.05 -19.47
N LEU A 306 -26.87 17.31 -18.19
CA LEU A 306 -27.64 18.25 -17.36
C LEU A 306 -27.30 19.73 -17.60
N PHE A 307 -26.16 20.04 -18.23
CA PHE A 307 -25.79 21.41 -18.59
C PHE A 307 -26.22 21.81 -20.01
N TYR A 308 -26.87 20.91 -20.75
CA TYR A 308 -27.31 21.12 -22.14
C TYR A 308 -28.82 20.90 -22.39
N MET A 309 -29.63 20.90 -21.32
CA MET A 309 -31.10 21.02 -21.39
C MET A 309 -31.56 22.22 -20.57
#